data_AF-S6UNL5-F1
#
_entry.id   AF-S6UNL5-F1
#
_cell.length_a   1.000
_cell.length_b   1.000
_cell.length_c   1.000
_cell.angle_alpha   90.00
_cell.angle_beta   90.00
_cell.angle_gamma   90.00
#
_symmetry.space_group_name_H-M   'P 1'
#
loop_
_entity.id
_entity.type
_entity.pdbx_description
1 polymer ?
#
loop_
_entity_poly.entity_id
_entity_poly.type
_entity_poly.pdbx_seq_one_letter_code
_entity_poly.pdbx_strand_id
1 'polypeptide(L)'
;GATQVMFPTWVLNKAFDSGFTMGLMRKDVGLASDLADSLDMDLPLSRVVAQLWQASSETLADNEDFCAIVQRTDAALYGHGE
;
A
#
# COMPACT_ATOMS: atom_id res chain seq x y z
N GLY A 1 -4.52 -0.95 -15.43
CA GLY A 1 -5.97 -0.83 -15.21
C GLY A 1 -6.25 -0.08 -13.92
N ALA A 2 -6.11 -0.76 -12.78
CA ALA A 2 -6.50 -0.23 -11.48
C ALA A 2 -5.83 1.12 -11.12
N THR A 3 -4.51 1.27 -11.30
CA THR A 3 -3.79 2.54 -11.05
C THR A 3 -4.35 3.72 -11.84
N GLN A 4 -4.74 3.53 -13.10
CA GLN A 4 -5.28 4.59 -13.97
C GLN A 4 -6.66 5.08 -13.50
N VAL A 5 -7.37 4.28 -12.71
CA VAL A 5 -8.63 4.66 -12.08
C VAL A 5 -8.38 5.25 -10.70
N MET A 6 -7.59 4.56 -9.86
CA MET A 6 -7.36 5.00 -8.47
C MET A 6 -6.70 6.37 -8.39
N PHE A 7 -5.69 6.64 -9.22
CA PHE A 7 -4.92 7.88 -9.12
C PHE A 7 -5.79 9.14 -9.29
N PRO A 8 -6.51 9.31 -10.42
CA PRO A 8 -7.34 10.49 -10.60
C PRO A 8 -8.55 10.52 -9.65
N THR A 9 -9.09 9.37 -9.25
CA THR A 9 -10.31 9.33 -8.41
C THR A 9 -10.02 9.58 -6.94
N TRP A 10 -8.91 9.05 -6.39
CA TRP A 10 -8.67 8.98 -4.94
C TRP A 10 -7.31 9.50 -4.48
N VAL A 11 -6.28 9.44 -5.32
CA VAL A 11 -4.90 9.79 -4.91
C VAL A 11 -4.61 11.27 -5.16
N LEU A 12 -4.84 11.76 -6.37
CA LEU A 12 -4.41 13.12 -6.77
C LEU A 12 -5.21 14.21 -6.06
N ASN A 13 -6.47 13.94 -5.72
CA ASN A 13 -7.32 14.81 -4.92
C ASN A 13 -7.19 14.56 -3.41
N LYS A 14 -6.32 13.63 -2.99
CA LYS A 14 -6.08 13.24 -1.59
C LYS A 14 -7.34 12.75 -0.86
N ALA A 15 -8.31 12.19 -1.59
CA ALA A 15 -9.55 11.69 -1.00
C ALA A 15 -9.33 10.38 -0.22
N PHE A 16 -8.49 9.48 -0.75
CA PHE A 16 -8.14 8.19 -0.14
C PHE A 16 -9.38 7.45 0.41
N ASP A 17 -10.35 7.18 -0.46
CA ASP A 17 -11.66 6.63 -0.09
C ASP A 17 -12.14 5.53 -1.06
N SER A 18 -11.22 4.66 -1.49
CA SER A 18 -11.54 3.50 -2.32
C SER A 18 -12.41 2.44 -1.64
N GLY A 19 -12.44 2.46 -0.29
CA GLY A 19 -13.18 1.49 0.53
C GLY A 19 -12.37 0.23 0.86
N PHE A 20 -11.08 0.20 0.53
CA PHE A 20 -10.18 -0.90 0.88
C PHE A 20 -9.11 -0.44 1.86
N THR A 21 -9.06 -1.06 3.02
CA THR A 21 -8.22 -0.54 4.11
C THR A 21 -6.76 -0.95 3.98
N MET A 22 -5.88 -0.16 4.57
CA MET A 22 -4.45 -0.40 4.66
C MET A 22 -4.16 -1.75 5.32
N GLY A 23 -4.88 -2.09 6.39
CA GLY A 23 -4.72 -3.38 7.09
C GLY A 23 -5.11 -4.58 6.21
N LEU A 24 -6.15 -4.45 5.38
CA LEU A 24 -6.52 -5.49 4.42
C LEU A 24 -5.43 -5.68 3.36
N MET A 25 -4.89 -4.58 2.82
CA MET A 25 -3.81 -4.67 1.83
C MET A 25 -2.53 -5.26 2.43
N ARG A 26 -2.15 -4.88 3.66
CA ARG A 26 -1.00 -5.47 4.37
C ARG A 26 -1.17 -6.98 4.56
N LYS A 27 -2.38 -7.42 4.92
CA LYS A 27 -2.70 -8.84 5.04
C LYS A 27 -2.53 -9.57 3.71
N ASP A 28 -3.07 -9.03 2.62
CA ASP A 28 -2.99 -9.66 1.30
C ASP A 28 -1.55 -9.76 0.78
N VAL A 29 -0.75 -8.70 0.98
CA VAL A 29 0.69 -8.70 0.65
C VAL A 29 1.46 -9.71 1.50
N GLY A 30 1.14 -9.81 2.79
CA GLY A 30 1.71 -10.82 3.69
C GLY A 30 1.43 -12.23 3.20
N LEU A 31 0.17 -12.54 2.90
CA LEU A 31 -0.24 -13.85 2.37
C LEU A 31 0.45 -14.18 1.04
N ALA A 32 0.65 -13.18 0.17
CA ALA A 32 1.39 -13.37 -1.09
C ALA A 32 2.88 -13.68 -0.84
N SER A 33 3.50 -13.03 0.15
CA SER A 33 4.89 -13.31 0.55
C SER A 33 5.01 -14.72 1.12
N ASP A 34 4.13 -15.11 2.04
CA ASP A 34 4.12 -16.44 2.65
C ASP A 34 3.93 -17.54 1.60
N LEU A 35 3.06 -17.32 0.61
CA LEU A 35 2.84 -18.24 -0.48
C LEU A 35 4.11 -18.38 -1.34
N ALA A 36 4.78 -17.28 -1.69
CA ALA A 36 6.01 -17.32 -2.47
C ALA A 36 7.12 -18.09 -1.74
N ASP A 37 7.27 -17.87 -0.43
CA ASP A 37 8.23 -18.61 0.40
C ASP A 37 7.85 -20.10 0.48
N SER A 38 6.56 -20.44 0.58
CA SER A 38 6.10 -21.84 0.61
C SER A 38 6.35 -22.62 -0.69
N LEU A 39 6.50 -21.90 -1.81
CA LEU A 39 6.76 -22.45 -3.13
C LEU A 39 8.24 -22.37 -3.54
N ASP A 40 9.12 -21.94 -2.62
CA ASP A 40 10.56 -21.74 -2.86
C ASP A 40 10.83 -20.83 -4.07
N MET A 41 10.00 -19.79 -4.25
CA MET A 41 10.12 -18.85 -5.36
C MET A 41 11.05 -17.68 -5.01
N ASP A 42 12.10 -17.48 -5.82
CA ASP A 42 12.97 -16.30 -5.69
C ASP A 42 12.35 -15.07 -6.38
N LEU A 43 11.61 -14.27 -5.61
CA LEU A 43 10.94 -13.05 -6.05
C LEU A 43 11.46 -11.82 -5.29
N PRO A 44 12.67 -11.32 -5.61
CA PRO A 44 13.33 -10.28 -4.82
C PRO A 44 12.54 -8.97 -4.75
N LEU A 45 11.88 -8.56 -5.85
CA LEU A 45 11.04 -7.36 -5.85
C LEU A 45 9.82 -7.52 -4.94
N SER A 46 9.15 -8.69 -4.98
CA SER A 46 8.00 -8.96 -4.11
C SER A 46 8.37 -8.92 -2.63
N ARG A 47 9.56 -9.45 -2.29
CA ARG A 47 10.10 -9.39 -0.92
C ARG A 47 10.31 -7.95 -0.45
N VAL A 48 10.85 -7.09 -1.31
CA VAL A 48 11.01 -5.65 -1.01
C VAL A 48 9.65 -4.98 -0.83
N VAL A 49 8.69 -5.26 -1.72
CA VAL A 49 7.32 -4.73 -1.61
C VAL A 49 6.69 -5.15 -0.28
N ALA A 50 6.80 -6.42 0.11
CA ALA A 50 6.28 -6.90 1.39
C ALA A 50 6.89 -6.18 2.58
N GLN A 51 8.21 -5.97 2.58
CA GLN A 51 8.90 -5.20 3.64
C GLN A 51 8.40 -3.76 3.72
N LEU A 52 8.22 -3.09 2.57
CA LEU A 52 7.71 -1.71 2.51
C LEU A 52 6.26 -1.62 3.03
N TRP A 53 5.41 -2.59 2.69
CA TRP A 53 4.04 -2.65 3.20
C TRP A 53 3.97 -2.95 4.69
N GLN A 54 4.87 -3.78 5.23
CA GLN A 54 4.95 -4.00 6.68
C GLN A 54 5.39 -2.72 7.40
N ALA A 55 6.45 -2.07 6.91
CA ALA A 55 6.96 -0.81 7.48
C ALA A 55 5.96 0.36 7.39
N SER A 56 4.97 0.30 6.50
CA SER A 56 3.95 1.36 6.42
C SER A 56 3.07 1.44 7.66
N SER A 57 3.00 0.37 8.48
CA SER A 57 2.26 0.36 9.75
C SER A 57 2.80 1.35 10.78
N GLU A 58 4.06 1.79 10.64
CA GLU A 58 4.69 2.78 11.51
C GLU A 58 4.08 4.18 11.36
N THR A 59 3.51 4.49 10.19
CA THR A 59 3.02 5.85 9.87
C THR A 59 1.60 5.88 9.31
N LEU A 60 1.03 4.74 8.89
CA LEU A 60 -0.30 4.65 8.30
C LEU A 60 -1.13 3.58 9.03
N ALA A 61 -2.21 4.02 9.67
CA ALA A 61 -3.07 3.18 10.49
C ALA A 61 -3.85 2.15 9.65
N ASP A 62 -4.23 1.02 10.26
CA ASP A 62 -4.90 -0.08 9.56
C ASP A 62 -6.26 0.30 8.96
N ASN A 63 -6.94 1.28 9.54
CA ASN A 63 -8.26 1.75 9.11
C ASN A 63 -8.21 2.83 8.02
N GLU A 64 -7.03 3.37 7.71
CA GLU A 64 -6.86 4.27 6.57
C GLU A 64 -7.04 3.51 5.25
N ASP A 65 -7.33 4.21 4.17
CA ASP A 65 -7.44 3.62 2.84
C ASP A 65 -6.07 3.29 2.25
N PHE A 66 -5.95 2.14 1.58
CA PHE A 66 -4.67 1.69 1.06
C PHE A 66 -4.07 2.64 0.01
N CYS A 67 -4.87 3.49 -0.65
CA CYS A 67 -4.37 4.50 -1.57
C CYS A 67 -3.44 5.51 -0.86
N ALA A 68 -3.58 5.72 0.44
CA ALA A 68 -2.70 6.58 1.24
C ALA A 68 -1.24 6.07 1.29
N ILE A 69 -0.95 4.85 0.80
CA ILE A 69 0.41 4.31 0.71
C ILE A 69 1.37 5.22 -0.07
N VAL A 70 0.85 6.04 -1.01
CA VAL A 70 1.68 7.01 -1.74
C VAL A 70 2.34 8.05 -0.84
N GLN A 71 1.84 8.27 0.38
CA GLN A 71 2.49 9.15 1.36
C GLN A 71 3.87 8.62 1.79
N ARG A 72 4.13 7.32 1.62
CA ARG A 72 5.45 6.71 1.84
C ARG A 72 6.47 7.05 0.76
N THR A 73 6.05 7.58 -0.38
CA THR A 73 6.96 8.00 -1.47
C THR A 73 7.29 9.48 -1.38
N ASP A 74 6.30 10.32 -1.09
CA ASP A 74 6.48 11.75 -0.88
C ASP A 74 5.35 12.31 0.01
N ALA A 75 5.68 12.53 1.28
CA ALA A 75 4.73 13.07 2.25
C ALA A 75 4.36 14.53 1.98
N ALA A 76 5.22 15.32 1.34
CA ALA A 76 4.92 16.72 1.01
C ALA A 76 3.90 16.80 -0.13
N LEU A 77 4.04 15.93 -1.13
CA LEU A 77 3.11 15.88 -2.26
C LEU A 77 1.78 15.24 -1.88
N TYR A 78 1.81 14.09 -1.19
CA TYR A 78 0.62 13.27 -0.97
C TYR A 78 0.04 13.32 0.45
N GLY A 79 0.72 13.94 1.41
CA GLY A 79 0.21 14.07 2.77
C GLY A 79 -1.05 14.93 2.85
N HIS A 80 -1.80 14.78 3.94
CA HIS A 80 -2.87 15.72 4.30
C HIS A 80 -2.20 17.05 4.64
N GLY A 81 -2.27 18.02 3.72
CA GLY A 81 -1.50 19.26 3.83
C GLY A 81 -1.67 19.96 5.18
N GLU A 82 -0.56 20.46 5.73
CA GLU A 82 -0.59 21.65 6.59
C GLU A 82 -0.69 22.92 5.73
#